data_AF-A0A1H4XHF0-F1
#
_entry.id   AF-A0A1H4XHF0-F1
#
_cell.length_a   1.000
_cell.length_b   1.000
_cell.length_c   1.000
_cell.angle_alpha   90.00
_cell.angle_beta   90.00
_cell.angle_gamma   90.00
#
_symmetry.space_group_name_H-M   'P 1'
#
loop_
_entity.id
_entity.type
_entity.pdbx_description
1 polymer ?
#
loop_
_entity_poly.entity_id
_entity_poly.type
_entity_poly.pdbx_seq_one_letter_code
_entity_poly.pdbx_strand_id
1 'polypeptide(L)'
;MSGTGTGEEPGARAARTRALVLLRIRGRATAVALLPAALAVVLFAAGAQGFADGGGWDAARWAVAACAVVVLLIAAAVAIAVARAKPAVSPTVPLSEAAAPDLYRLVRELADRLEVPAPSAIALTPDCDSWLEDRAHPVSGGPARRTGEAPVLVIGSPFLWWMRVAELRALLAPVVAGTSASAQPDIAAARRFVRGLDGAVADGSAPAKGPVRRALRLPRAFVGRIARILLRSCRGHAAEMERGVAAAASTRAQAVDYGLRIVAQEQVGLAYAGWDRLLTRVALPAWRMGRWPSQLDAGVVSALTELSRRDRLAEGYASRLGERPACDLLEEPGAADEAASLLAARLFHGGPAETGPDWAPVDWQQYPDEVVDRKWRSEAARLHRVLDTMGVPPAAAVGGVPTLARVVEHLEAGEGGGDELAAGISAAVAREEAEAQGTGATGAAAPAPGDDLLALWGPDPLPLFPLQPPRTGTELLADHVAAMVCCAAVDTAGAAPGLDWLDGPALLVDGERRADLGSPVLSLIEDGDAGPLRSWLASVGVRTDKPVRLV
;
A
#
# COMPACT_ATOMS: atom_id res chain seq x y z
N MET A 1 -9.58 -28.16 -46.85
CA MET A 1 -10.22 -28.15 -45.52
C MET A 1 -9.96 -26.78 -44.92
N SER A 2 -10.95 -25.91 -45.01
CA SER A 2 -10.84 -24.48 -44.75
C SER A 2 -11.03 -24.18 -43.27
N GLY A 3 -10.17 -23.31 -42.73
CA GLY A 3 -10.20 -22.86 -41.35
C GLY A 3 -11.51 -22.15 -41.01
N THR A 4 -12.30 -22.76 -40.13
CA THR A 4 -13.33 -22.08 -39.36
C THR A 4 -12.63 -21.26 -38.29
N GLY A 5 -12.70 -19.93 -38.41
CA GLY A 5 -12.11 -18.99 -37.48
C GLY A 5 -12.52 -19.29 -36.05
N THR A 6 -11.51 -19.37 -35.19
CA THR A 6 -11.66 -19.22 -33.75
C THR A 6 -12.40 -17.92 -33.50
N GLY A 7 -13.67 -18.01 -33.10
CA GLY A 7 -14.47 -16.83 -32.78
C GLY A 7 -13.76 -16.06 -31.68
N GLU A 8 -13.35 -14.83 -31.99
CA GLU A 8 -12.71 -13.90 -31.04
C GLU A 8 -13.50 -13.92 -29.72
N GLU A 9 -12.84 -14.16 -28.58
CA GLU A 9 -13.52 -14.32 -27.29
C GLU A 9 -14.47 -13.14 -27.04
N PRO A 10 -15.71 -13.37 -26.58
CA PRO A 10 -16.72 -12.31 -26.43
C PRO A 10 -16.23 -11.18 -25.50
N GLY A 11 -15.44 -11.50 -24.47
CA GLY A 11 -14.78 -10.51 -23.61
C GLY A 11 -13.77 -9.63 -24.35
N ALA A 12 -12.95 -10.22 -25.23
CA ALA A 12 -11.94 -9.49 -26.01
C ALA A 12 -12.60 -8.52 -27.01
N ARG A 13 -13.68 -8.97 -27.68
CA ARG A 13 -14.49 -8.11 -28.56
C ARG A 13 -15.14 -6.95 -27.81
N ALA A 14 -15.70 -7.21 -26.63
CA ALA A 14 -16.29 -6.18 -25.78
C ALA A 14 -15.25 -5.15 -25.35
N ALA A 15 -14.07 -5.60 -24.90
CA ALA A 15 -12.95 -4.73 -24.52
C ALA A 15 -12.50 -3.84 -25.69
N ARG A 16 -12.28 -4.44 -26.86
CA ARG A 16 -11.88 -3.70 -28.07
C ARG A 16 -12.91 -2.66 -28.49
N THR A 17 -14.20 -3.01 -28.42
CA THR A 17 -15.28 -2.06 -28.74
C THR A 17 -15.24 -0.84 -27.82
N ARG A 18 -15.02 -1.05 -26.51
CA ARG A 18 -14.89 0.05 -25.54
C ARG A 18 -13.59 0.84 -25.73
N ALA A 19 -12.49 0.20 -26.08
CA ALA A 19 -11.24 0.88 -26.44
C ALA A 19 -11.44 1.84 -27.63
N LEU A 20 -12.14 1.40 -28.69
CA LEU A 20 -12.47 2.26 -29.82
C LEU A 20 -13.36 3.44 -29.44
N VAL A 21 -14.28 3.27 -28.48
CA VAL A 21 -15.10 4.38 -27.95
C VAL A 21 -14.22 5.42 -27.25
N LEU A 22 -13.24 5.00 -26.45
CA LEU A 22 -12.27 5.90 -25.81
C LEU A 22 -11.44 6.66 -26.85
N LEU A 23 -10.96 5.98 -27.88
CA LEU A 23 -10.21 6.61 -28.98
C LEU A 23 -11.09 7.57 -29.80
N ARG A 24 -12.40 7.30 -29.93
CA ARG A 24 -13.36 8.25 -30.52
C ARG A 24 -13.59 9.48 -29.65
N ILE A 25 -13.57 9.36 -28.32
CA ILE A 25 -13.63 10.52 -27.41
C ILE A 25 -12.41 11.41 -27.66
N ARG A 26 -11.21 10.82 -27.75
CA ARG A 26 -9.98 11.53 -28.13
C ARG A 26 -10.15 12.23 -29.49
N GLY A 27 -10.63 11.50 -30.51
CA GLY A 27 -10.84 12.03 -31.86
C GLY A 27 -11.89 13.14 -31.93
N ARG A 28 -12.97 13.06 -31.14
CA ARG A 28 -13.97 14.13 -31.03
C ARG A 28 -13.41 15.36 -30.36
N ALA A 29 -12.61 15.21 -29.31
CA ALA A 29 -11.93 16.33 -28.67
C ALA A 29 -10.99 17.06 -29.65
N THR A 30 -10.22 16.31 -30.44
CA THR A 30 -9.37 16.90 -31.49
C THR A 30 -10.19 17.55 -32.61
N ALA A 31 -11.31 16.95 -33.03
CA ALA A 31 -12.19 17.53 -34.03
C ALA A 31 -12.82 18.85 -33.57
N VAL A 32 -13.29 18.92 -32.31
CA VAL A 32 -13.82 20.15 -31.71
C VAL A 32 -12.75 21.25 -31.67
N ALA A 33 -11.50 20.90 -31.35
CA ALA A 33 -10.39 21.86 -31.36
C ALA A 33 -10.05 22.39 -32.78
N LEU A 34 -10.37 21.65 -33.84
CA LEU A 34 -10.13 22.05 -35.23
C LEU A 34 -11.26 22.89 -35.84
N LEU A 35 -12.44 22.96 -35.20
CA LEU A 35 -13.60 23.69 -35.74
C LEU A 35 -13.33 25.18 -36.05
N PRO A 36 -12.66 25.96 -35.16
CA PRO A 36 -12.39 27.36 -35.46
C PRO A 36 -11.43 27.53 -36.64
N ALA A 37 -10.49 26.60 -36.81
CA ALA A 37 -9.56 26.62 -37.94
C ALA A 37 -10.28 26.29 -39.25
N ALA A 38 -11.19 25.30 -39.26
CA ALA A 38 -12.03 25.01 -40.40
C ALA A 38 -12.92 26.22 -40.78
N LEU A 39 -13.52 26.89 -39.78
CA LEU A 39 -14.30 28.10 -40.01
C LEU A 39 -13.44 29.23 -40.58
N ALA A 40 -12.23 29.43 -40.06
CA ALA A 40 -11.28 30.41 -40.62
C ALA A 40 -11.02 30.12 -42.09
N VAL A 41 -10.67 28.88 -42.44
CA VAL A 41 -10.42 28.47 -43.84
C VAL A 41 -11.62 28.77 -44.75
N VAL A 42 -12.83 28.45 -44.30
CA VAL A 42 -14.07 28.75 -45.05
C VAL A 42 -14.25 30.25 -45.26
N LEU A 43 -14.03 31.07 -44.23
CA LEU A 43 -14.16 32.54 -44.33
C LEU A 43 -13.09 33.15 -45.25
N PHE A 44 -11.85 32.65 -45.21
CA PHE A 44 -10.79 33.09 -46.12
C PHE A 44 -11.08 32.69 -47.57
N ALA A 45 -11.60 31.47 -47.80
CA ALA A 45 -12.00 31.01 -49.13
C ALA A 45 -13.19 31.81 -49.69
N ALA A 46 -14.20 32.10 -48.86
CA ALA A 46 -15.35 32.91 -49.26
C ALA A 46 -14.96 34.35 -49.63
N GLY A 47 -14.02 34.95 -48.90
CA GLY A 47 -13.46 36.26 -49.24
C GLY A 47 -12.64 36.22 -50.55
N ALA A 48 -11.86 35.17 -50.79
CA ALA A 48 -11.11 35.02 -52.05
C ALA A 48 -12.03 34.87 -53.28
N GLN A 49 -13.25 34.41 -53.08
CA GLN A 49 -14.28 34.26 -54.11
C GLN A 49 -15.21 35.49 -54.25
N GLY A 50 -14.99 36.55 -53.45
CA GLY A 50 -15.76 37.79 -53.51
C GLY A 50 -17.16 37.72 -52.89
N PHE A 51 -17.48 36.70 -52.10
CA PHE A 51 -18.79 36.57 -51.45
C PHE A 51 -18.91 37.32 -50.12
N ALA A 52 -17.79 37.73 -49.52
CA ALA A 52 -17.72 38.28 -48.16
C ALA A 52 -16.73 39.45 -48.07
N ASP A 53 -16.93 40.47 -48.90
CA ASP A 53 -16.06 41.64 -48.99
C ASP A 53 -16.51 42.81 -48.08
N GLY A 54 -15.56 43.50 -47.46
CA GLY A 54 -15.77 44.69 -46.62
C GLY A 54 -15.05 44.64 -45.27
N GLY A 55 -14.74 45.80 -44.68
CA GLY A 55 -13.90 45.91 -43.47
C GLY A 55 -14.44 45.16 -42.24
N GLY A 56 -15.75 44.96 -42.13
CA GLY A 56 -16.36 44.12 -41.08
C GLY A 56 -16.06 42.62 -41.25
N TRP A 57 -16.05 42.12 -42.49
CA TRP A 57 -15.68 40.74 -42.81
C TRP A 57 -14.18 40.50 -42.66
N ASP A 58 -13.35 41.51 -42.94
CA ASP A 58 -11.90 41.47 -42.67
C ASP A 58 -11.61 41.31 -41.18
N ALA A 59 -12.25 42.13 -40.33
CA ALA A 59 -12.11 42.03 -38.89
C ALA A 59 -12.58 40.66 -38.37
N ALA A 60 -13.71 40.15 -38.87
CA ALA A 60 -14.21 38.82 -38.50
C ALA A 60 -13.25 37.69 -38.90
N ARG A 61 -12.68 37.73 -40.11
CA ARG A 61 -11.68 36.75 -40.59
C ARG A 61 -10.47 36.69 -39.67
N TRP A 62 -9.89 37.85 -39.35
CA TRP A 62 -8.72 37.92 -38.47
C TRP A 62 -9.04 37.52 -37.04
N ALA A 63 -10.21 37.88 -36.51
CA ALA A 63 -10.64 37.45 -35.17
C ALA A 63 -10.82 35.93 -35.07
N VAL A 64 -11.48 35.31 -36.07
CA VAL A 64 -11.66 33.85 -36.11
C VAL A 64 -10.32 33.13 -36.30
N ALA A 65 -9.42 33.67 -37.13
CA ALA A 65 -8.07 33.12 -37.28
C ALA A 65 -7.26 33.19 -35.98
N ALA A 66 -7.27 34.33 -35.29
CA ALA A 66 -6.60 34.47 -34.00
C ALA A 66 -7.18 33.49 -32.96
N CYS A 67 -8.50 33.37 -32.88
CA CYS A 67 -9.18 32.39 -32.05
C CYS A 67 -8.76 30.95 -32.39
N ALA A 68 -8.68 30.60 -33.67
CA ALA A 68 -8.23 29.28 -34.13
C ALA A 68 -6.80 28.98 -33.69
N VAL A 69 -5.88 29.92 -33.85
CA VAL A 69 -4.49 29.75 -33.39
C VAL A 69 -4.44 29.52 -31.89
N VAL A 70 -5.16 30.31 -31.09
CA VAL A 70 -5.20 30.15 -29.63
C VAL A 70 -5.75 28.78 -29.23
N VAL A 71 -6.87 28.34 -29.83
CA VAL A 71 -7.47 27.02 -29.54
C VAL A 71 -6.52 25.89 -29.92
N LEU A 72 -5.84 25.98 -31.06
CA LEU A 72 -4.85 24.98 -31.48
C LEU A 72 -3.63 24.93 -30.56
N LEU A 73 -3.13 26.08 -30.09
CA LEU A 73 -2.04 26.13 -29.11
C LEU A 73 -2.44 25.50 -27.78
N ILE A 74 -3.66 25.76 -27.30
CA ILE A 74 -4.20 25.11 -26.10
C ILE A 74 -4.32 23.59 -26.32
N ALA A 75 -4.88 23.16 -27.45
CA ALA A 75 -5.04 21.74 -27.77
C ALA A 75 -3.68 21.04 -27.88
N ALA A 76 -2.68 21.67 -28.50
CA ALA A 76 -1.32 21.17 -28.56
C ALA A 76 -0.69 21.07 -27.16
N ALA A 77 -0.87 22.09 -26.31
CA ALA A 77 -0.39 22.07 -24.93
C ALA A 77 -1.01 20.93 -24.12
N VAL A 78 -2.32 20.69 -24.25
CA VAL A 78 -3.01 19.55 -23.62
C VAL A 78 -2.49 18.22 -24.16
N ALA A 79 -2.35 18.07 -25.47
CA ALA A 79 -1.85 16.85 -26.08
C ALA A 79 -0.41 16.53 -25.66
N ILE A 80 0.46 17.54 -25.61
CA ILE A 80 1.85 17.40 -25.13
C ILE A 80 1.86 17.05 -23.64
N ALA A 81 1.02 17.69 -22.82
CA ALA A 81 0.93 17.39 -21.40
C ALA A 81 0.48 15.94 -21.17
N VAL A 82 -0.56 15.47 -21.87
CA VAL A 82 -1.04 14.08 -21.79
C VAL A 82 0.01 13.08 -22.27
N ALA A 83 0.75 13.40 -23.33
CA ALA A 83 1.80 12.53 -23.87
C ALA A 83 3.06 12.47 -22.98
N ARG A 84 3.36 13.56 -22.26
CA ARG A 84 4.53 13.67 -21.37
C ARG A 84 4.23 13.39 -19.91
N ALA A 85 2.95 13.31 -19.54
CA ALA A 85 2.54 13.00 -18.19
C ALA A 85 3.17 11.69 -17.76
N LYS A 86 3.74 11.67 -16.55
CA LYS A 86 4.20 10.45 -15.89
C LYS A 86 3.02 9.91 -15.10
N PRO A 87 2.37 8.82 -15.53
CA PRO A 87 1.30 8.22 -14.74
C PRO A 87 1.86 7.79 -13.38
N ALA A 88 1.01 7.75 -12.36
CA ALA A 88 1.37 7.11 -11.12
C ALA A 88 1.66 5.63 -11.40
N VAL A 89 2.84 5.17 -10.99
CA VAL A 89 3.23 3.76 -11.03
C VAL A 89 3.36 3.31 -9.58
N SER A 90 2.81 2.15 -9.24
CA SER A 90 2.94 1.60 -7.91
C SER A 90 4.41 1.30 -7.59
N PRO A 91 4.93 1.75 -6.44
CA PRO A 91 6.24 1.35 -5.95
C PRO A 91 6.33 -0.17 -5.87
N THR A 92 7.43 -0.75 -6.37
CA THR A 92 7.66 -2.20 -6.41
C THR A 92 9.14 -2.49 -6.29
N VAL A 93 9.48 -3.70 -5.84
CA VAL A 93 10.84 -4.22 -5.81
C VAL A 93 11.10 -4.95 -7.13
N PRO A 94 12.01 -4.48 -8.00
CA PRO A 94 12.31 -5.19 -9.25
C PRO A 94 13.00 -6.53 -8.95
N LEU A 95 12.52 -7.60 -9.58
CA LEU A 95 13.10 -8.93 -9.41
C LEU A 95 13.86 -9.32 -10.67
N SER A 96 15.19 -9.39 -10.58
CA SER A 96 16.03 -9.75 -11.73
C SER A 96 15.85 -11.22 -12.12
N GLU A 97 16.10 -11.55 -13.39
CA GLU A 97 16.05 -12.95 -13.86
C GLU A 97 17.10 -13.83 -13.17
N ALA A 98 18.25 -13.26 -12.79
CA ALA A 98 19.29 -13.96 -12.03
C ALA A 98 18.85 -14.29 -10.60
N ALA A 99 18.00 -13.46 -9.99
CA ALA A 99 17.52 -13.67 -8.62
C ALA A 99 16.34 -14.65 -8.54
N ALA A 100 15.69 -14.97 -9.67
CA ALA A 100 14.48 -15.81 -9.69
C ALA A 100 14.32 -16.60 -11.00
N PRO A 101 15.33 -17.37 -11.45
CA PRO A 101 15.33 -18.02 -12.76
C PRO A 101 14.15 -18.98 -12.92
N ASP A 102 13.82 -19.72 -11.86
CA ASP A 102 12.73 -20.70 -11.82
C ASP A 102 11.35 -20.03 -11.94
N LEU A 103 11.16 -18.86 -11.31
CA LEU A 103 9.94 -18.08 -11.43
C LEU A 103 9.78 -17.51 -12.85
N TYR A 104 10.85 -16.97 -13.44
CA TYR A 104 10.85 -16.50 -14.82
C TYR A 104 10.51 -17.63 -15.80
N ARG A 105 11.09 -18.82 -15.61
CA ARG A 105 10.77 -20.01 -16.41
C ARG A 105 9.31 -20.41 -16.27
N LEU A 106 8.77 -20.46 -15.04
CA LEU A 106 7.35 -20.77 -14.78
C LEU A 106 6.43 -19.78 -15.52
N VAL A 107 6.72 -18.49 -15.47
CA VAL A 107 5.92 -17.44 -16.13
C VAL A 107 6.00 -17.55 -17.66
N ARG A 108 7.18 -17.87 -18.22
CA ARG A 108 7.33 -18.10 -19.67
C ARG A 108 6.56 -19.34 -20.12
N GLU A 109 6.69 -20.46 -19.41
CA GLU A 109 5.93 -21.69 -19.70
C GLU A 109 4.42 -21.45 -19.61
N LEU A 110 3.97 -20.64 -18.65
CA LEU A 110 2.58 -20.24 -18.52
C LEU A 110 2.11 -19.38 -19.69
N ALA A 111 2.93 -18.40 -20.12
CA ALA A 111 2.64 -17.57 -21.28
C ALA A 111 2.55 -18.40 -22.57
N ASP A 112 3.47 -19.34 -22.76
CA ASP A 112 3.49 -20.27 -23.89
C ASP A 112 2.24 -21.15 -23.93
N ARG A 113 1.84 -21.72 -22.79
CA ARG A 113 0.60 -22.53 -22.67
C ARG A 113 -0.67 -21.73 -22.96
N LEU A 114 -0.67 -20.44 -22.61
CA LEU A 114 -1.79 -19.54 -22.86
C LEU A 114 -1.73 -18.93 -24.27
N GLU A 115 -0.68 -19.18 -25.06
CA GLU A 115 -0.43 -18.57 -26.37
C GLU A 115 -0.45 -17.03 -26.33
N VAL A 116 0.16 -16.45 -25.29
CA VAL A 116 0.25 -14.99 -25.10
C VAL A 116 1.70 -14.53 -24.99
N PRO A 117 2.00 -13.24 -25.28
CA PRO A 117 3.35 -12.72 -25.09
C PRO A 117 3.79 -12.79 -23.63
N ALA A 118 5.00 -13.30 -23.38
CA ALA A 118 5.55 -13.30 -22.03
C ALA A 118 5.71 -11.85 -21.49
N PRO A 119 5.47 -11.62 -20.18
CA PRO A 119 5.81 -10.37 -19.51
C PRO A 119 7.29 -9.99 -19.69
N SER A 120 7.61 -8.70 -19.69
CA SER A 120 8.98 -8.22 -19.93
C SER A 120 9.90 -8.34 -18.71
N ALA A 121 9.34 -8.28 -17.51
CA ALA A 121 10.02 -8.41 -16.24
C ALA A 121 9.03 -8.82 -15.14
N ILE A 122 9.56 -9.18 -13.98
CA ILE A 122 8.80 -9.47 -12.76
C ILE A 122 9.20 -8.44 -11.69
N ALA A 123 8.23 -8.00 -10.89
CA ALA A 123 8.46 -7.15 -9.73
C ALA A 123 7.57 -7.60 -8.56
N LEU A 124 8.02 -7.33 -7.33
CA LEU A 124 7.30 -7.66 -6.10
C LEU A 124 6.64 -6.42 -5.51
N THR A 125 5.50 -6.61 -4.86
CA THR A 125 4.81 -5.60 -4.07
C THR A 125 4.44 -6.20 -2.71
N PRO A 126 4.52 -5.43 -1.60
CA PRO A 126 4.11 -5.91 -0.28
C PRO A 126 2.58 -5.80 -0.13
N ASP A 127 1.84 -6.40 -1.05
CA ASP A 127 0.38 -6.41 -1.06
C ASP A 127 -0.12 -7.80 -1.50
N CYS A 128 -1.33 -8.17 -1.11
CA CYS A 128 -1.97 -9.42 -1.53
C CYS A 128 -2.71 -9.23 -2.87
N ASP A 129 -2.02 -8.75 -3.91
CA ASP A 129 -2.55 -8.62 -5.26
C ASP A 129 -1.50 -8.92 -6.33
N SER A 130 -1.94 -9.21 -7.56
CA SER A 130 -1.06 -9.40 -8.71
C SER A 130 -1.68 -8.81 -9.98
N TRP A 131 -0.89 -8.06 -10.74
CA TRP A 131 -1.37 -7.37 -11.93
C TRP A 131 -0.27 -7.18 -12.98
N LEU A 132 -0.66 -6.65 -14.14
CA LEU A 132 0.25 -6.25 -15.20
C LEU A 132 0.44 -4.74 -15.17
N GLU A 133 1.66 -4.30 -14.90
CA GLU A 133 2.05 -2.89 -14.91
C GLU A 133 2.70 -2.53 -16.25
N ASP A 134 2.19 -1.52 -16.92
CA ASP A 134 2.70 -1.10 -18.22
C ASP A 134 3.74 0.02 -18.02
N ARG A 135 5.00 -0.38 -18.02
CA ARG A 135 6.15 0.52 -17.81
C ARG A 135 6.68 1.13 -19.10
N ALA A 136 5.98 1.01 -20.22
CA ALA A 136 6.42 1.51 -21.52
C ALA A 136 6.45 3.06 -21.65
N HIS A 137 6.22 3.80 -20.56
CA HIS A 137 6.34 5.25 -20.56
C HIS A 137 7.80 5.70 -20.49
N PRO A 138 8.25 6.62 -21.37
CA PRO A 138 9.65 7.00 -21.47
C PRO A 138 10.09 7.73 -20.20
N VAL A 139 10.94 7.08 -19.41
CA VAL A 139 11.80 7.76 -18.45
C VAL A 139 12.72 8.67 -19.27
N SER A 140 12.66 9.97 -19.00
CA SER A 140 13.41 10.98 -19.78
C SER A 140 14.92 10.69 -19.70
N GLY A 141 15.55 10.33 -20.83
CA GLY A 141 17.02 10.24 -20.94
C GLY A 141 17.58 9.01 -21.68
N GLY A 142 16.81 7.94 -21.88
CA GLY A 142 17.24 6.77 -22.67
C GLY A 142 16.81 6.84 -24.14
N PRO A 143 17.53 6.20 -25.09
CA PRO A 143 17.06 6.07 -26.47
C PRO A 143 15.66 5.48 -26.47
N ALA A 144 14.75 6.08 -27.24
CA ALA A 144 13.32 5.76 -27.28
C ALA A 144 13.09 4.24 -27.27
N ARG A 145 12.76 3.69 -26.10
CA ARG A 145 12.46 2.27 -25.93
C ARG A 145 11.19 2.00 -26.75
N ARG A 146 11.26 0.97 -27.59
CA ARG A 146 10.31 0.74 -28.69
C ARG A 146 8.88 0.66 -28.15
N THR A 147 7.95 1.29 -28.86
CA THR A 147 6.52 1.01 -28.77
C THR A 147 6.28 -0.51 -28.86
N GLY A 148 5.86 -1.15 -27.77
CA GLY A 148 5.52 -2.58 -27.76
C GLY A 148 6.29 -3.48 -26.78
N GLU A 149 7.04 -2.94 -25.81
CA GLU A 149 7.59 -3.77 -24.73
C GLU A 149 6.44 -4.34 -23.89
N ALA A 150 6.47 -5.65 -23.62
CA ALA A 150 5.43 -6.34 -22.84
C ALA A 150 5.30 -5.72 -21.43
N PRO A 151 4.13 -5.78 -20.78
CA PRO A 151 3.98 -5.26 -19.42
C PRO A 151 4.85 -6.05 -18.43
N VAL A 152 5.17 -5.42 -17.31
CA VAL A 152 5.83 -6.04 -16.15
C VAL A 152 4.78 -6.76 -15.33
N LEU A 153 5.06 -8.02 -14.95
CA LEU A 153 4.22 -8.77 -14.03
C LEU A 153 4.56 -8.35 -12.60
N VAL A 154 3.59 -7.78 -11.88
CA VAL A 154 3.72 -7.46 -10.46
C VAL A 154 3.05 -8.55 -9.65
N ILE A 155 3.77 -9.10 -8.68
CA ILE A 155 3.32 -10.20 -7.83
C ILE A 155 3.37 -9.74 -6.37
N GLY A 156 2.28 -9.96 -5.64
CA GLY A 156 2.25 -9.82 -4.20
C GLY A 156 3.26 -10.74 -3.53
N SER A 157 4.23 -10.18 -2.82
CA SER A 157 5.25 -10.97 -2.11
C SER A 157 4.65 -11.96 -1.11
N PRO A 158 3.53 -11.69 -0.39
CA PRO A 158 2.91 -12.68 0.49
C PRO A 158 2.47 -13.95 -0.23
N PHE A 159 2.14 -13.87 -1.53
CA PHE A 159 1.76 -15.05 -2.32
C PHE A 159 2.94 -16.00 -2.54
N LEU A 160 4.17 -15.49 -2.64
CA LEU A 160 5.35 -16.34 -2.81
C LEU A 160 5.59 -17.20 -1.56
N TRP A 161 5.42 -16.63 -0.37
CA TRP A 161 5.60 -17.36 0.88
C TRP A 161 4.42 -18.26 1.24
N TRP A 162 3.19 -17.82 0.97
CA TRP A 162 2.01 -18.57 1.37
C TRP A 162 1.61 -19.67 0.40
N MET A 163 1.73 -19.43 -0.92
CA MET A 163 1.17 -20.33 -1.94
C MET A 163 2.18 -21.39 -2.37
N ARG A 164 1.65 -22.55 -2.75
CA ARG A 164 2.44 -23.60 -3.43
C ARG A 164 2.65 -23.22 -4.87
N VAL A 165 3.72 -23.74 -5.48
CA VAL A 165 4.08 -23.43 -6.88
C VAL A 165 2.89 -23.63 -7.84
N ALA A 166 2.09 -24.68 -7.64
CA ALA A 166 0.91 -24.96 -8.46
C ALA A 166 -0.24 -23.96 -8.23
N GLU A 167 -0.47 -23.57 -6.97
CA GLU A 167 -1.47 -22.55 -6.60
C GLU A 167 -1.07 -21.17 -7.16
N LEU A 168 0.20 -20.78 -7.01
CA LEU A 168 0.72 -19.52 -7.58
C LEU A 168 0.56 -19.52 -9.10
N ARG A 169 0.91 -20.61 -9.78
CA ARG A 169 0.72 -20.69 -11.23
C ARG A 169 -0.74 -20.54 -11.64
N ALA A 170 -1.67 -21.14 -10.89
CA ALA A 170 -3.11 -21.00 -11.13
C ALA A 170 -3.59 -19.56 -10.86
N LEU A 171 -3.05 -18.89 -9.84
CA LEU A 171 -3.32 -17.48 -9.53
C LEU A 171 -2.83 -16.55 -10.65
N LEU A 172 -1.61 -16.78 -11.16
CA LEU A 172 -0.98 -15.94 -12.18
C LEU A 172 -1.55 -16.18 -13.58
N ALA A 173 -2.17 -17.33 -13.86
CA ALA A 173 -2.73 -17.66 -15.17
C ALA A 173 -3.64 -16.57 -15.77
N PRO A 174 -4.69 -16.07 -15.07
CA PRO A 174 -5.50 -14.96 -15.59
C PRO A 174 -4.72 -13.64 -15.73
N VAL A 175 -3.72 -13.38 -14.89
CA VAL A 175 -2.91 -12.16 -14.99
C VAL A 175 -2.02 -12.20 -16.22
N VAL A 176 -1.28 -13.31 -16.41
CA VAL A 176 -0.42 -13.53 -17.59
C VAL A 176 -1.24 -13.58 -18.87
N ALA A 177 -2.44 -14.19 -18.87
CA ALA A 177 -3.33 -14.15 -20.02
C ALA A 177 -3.69 -12.72 -20.47
N GLY A 178 -3.70 -11.75 -19.55
CA GLY A 178 -3.94 -10.32 -19.80
C GLY A 178 -2.85 -9.61 -20.62
N THR A 179 -1.68 -10.22 -20.80
CA THR A 179 -0.60 -9.69 -21.65
C THR A 179 -1.06 -9.56 -23.12
N SER A 180 -1.91 -10.48 -23.57
CA SER A 180 -2.56 -10.41 -24.89
C SER A 180 -3.33 -9.10 -25.12
N ALA A 181 -4.07 -8.63 -24.12
CA ALA A 181 -4.80 -7.36 -24.20
C ALA A 181 -3.84 -6.15 -24.23
N SER A 182 -2.70 -6.25 -23.56
CA SER A 182 -1.64 -5.23 -23.61
C SER A 182 -0.91 -5.21 -24.97
N ALA A 183 -0.85 -6.35 -25.67
CA ALA A 183 -0.33 -6.42 -27.03
C ALA A 183 -1.29 -5.90 -28.10
N GLN A 184 -2.60 -5.82 -27.82
CA GLN A 184 -3.58 -5.28 -28.76
C GLN A 184 -3.44 -3.75 -28.90
N PRO A 185 -3.24 -3.23 -30.12
CA PRO A 185 -2.89 -1.82 -30.33
C PRO A 185 -4.00 -0.86 -29.88
N ASP A 186 -5.27 -1.23 -30.09
CA ASP A 186 -6.43 -0.40 -29.73
C ASP A 186 -6.55 -0.26 -28.21
N ILE A 187 -6.45 -1.38 -27.48
CA ILE A 187 -6.54 -1.41 -26.00
C ILE A 187 -5.33 -0.68 -25.40
N ALA A 188 -4.12 -0.96 -25.89
CA ALA A 188 -2.91 -0.30 -25.42
C ALA A 188 -2.94 1.22 -25.66
N ALA A 189 -3.43 1.67 -26.82
CA ALA A 189 -3.60 3.09 -27.11
C ALA A 189 -4.66 3.75 -26.21
N ALA A 190 -5.77 3.05 -25.92
CA ALA A 190 -6.79 3.53 -25.01
C ALA A 190 -6.28 3.65 -23.56
N ARG A 191 -5.55 2.65 -23.05
CA ARG A 191 -4.90 2.70 -21.72
C ARG A 191 -3.91 3.85 -21.60
N ARG A 192 -3.00 4.02 -22.58
CA ARG A 192 -2.07 5.16 -22.61
C ARG A 192 -2.79 6.50 -22.61
N PHE A 193 -3.90 6.62 -23.34
CA PHE A 193 -4.69 7.85 -23.34
C PHE A 193 -5.31 8.14 -21.97
N VAL A 194 -5.93 7.14 -21.33
CA VAL A 194 -6.55 7.29 -20.00
C VAL A 194 -5.49 7.60 -18.93
N ARG A 195 -4.38 6.87 -18.90
CA ARG A 195 -3.25 7.11 -17.97
C ARG A 195 -2.59 8.47 -18.20
N GLY A 196 -2.43 8.90 -19.46
CA GLY A 196 -1.90 10.22 -19.77
C GLY A 196 -2.84 11.36 -19.33
N LEU A 197 -4.15 11.16 -19.44
CA LEU A 197 -5.13 12.11 -18.89
C LEU A 197 -5.03 12.20 -17.37
N ASP A 198 -4.92 11.05 -16.68
CA ASP A 198 -4.80 10.98 -15.24
C ASP A 198 -3.50 11.65 -14.74
N GLY A 199 -2.36 11.33 -15.36
CA GLY A 199 -1.09 12.00 -15.06
C GLY A 199 -1.12 13.51 -15.33
N ALA A 200 -1.81 13.97 -16.38
CA ALA A 200 -1.99 15.41 -16.63
C ALA A 200 -2.88 16.09 -15.57
N VAL A 201 -3.84 15.37 -14.97
CA VAL A 201 -4.63 15.85 -13.83
C VAL A 201 -3.76 15.96 -12.58
N ALA A 202 -2.90 14.97 -12.32
CA ALA A 202 -1.94 14.98 -11.21
C ALA A 202 -0.94 16.15 -11.34
N ASP A 203 -0.31 16.31 -12.51
CA ASP A 203 0.61 17.42 -12.82
C ASP A 203 -0.04 18.80 -12.65
N GLY A 204 -1.32 18.92 -13.04
CA GLY A 204 -2.09 20.16 -12.88
C GLY A 204 -2.46 20.49 -11.43
N SER A 205 -2.44 19.49 -10.54
CA SER A 205 -2.78 19.60 -9.11
C SER A 205 -1.54 19.72 -8.21
N ALA A 206 -0.36 19.40 -8.74
CA ALA A 206 0.89 19.41 -8.00
C ALA A 206 1.29 20.82 -7.48
N PRO A 207 1.78 20.94 -6.23
CA PRO A 207 2.26 22.21 -5.70
C PRO A 207 3.50 22.73 -6.45
N ALA A 208 3.46 24.01 -6.80
CA ALA A 208 4.53 24.67 -7.55
C ALA A 208 5.68 25.12 -6.62
N LYS A 209 6.76 24.33 -6.55
CA LYS A 209 8.03 24.73 -5.92
C LYS A 209 8.89 25.53 -6.91
N GLY A 210 9.27 26.76 -6.56
CA GLY A 210 10.13 27.65 -7.36
C GLY A 210 9.40 28.68 -8.27
N PRO A 211 10.09 29.76 -8.68
CA PRO A 211 9.48 30.92 -9.37
C PRO A 211 8.92 30.58 -10.76
N VAL A 212 9.63 29.77 -11.55
CA VAL A 212 9.20 29.34 -12.90
C VAL A 212 7.98 28.41 -12.83
N ARG A 213 7.95 27.49 -11.85
CA ARG A 213 6.79 26.59 -11.64
C ARG A 213 5.56 27.36 -11.17
N ARG A 214 5.72 28.46 -10.42
CA ARG A 214 4.60 29.35 -10.03
C ARG A 214 3.99 30.05 -11.24
N ALA A 215 4.81 30.59 -12.14
CA ALA A 215 4.32 31.21 -13.39
C ALA A 215 3.56 30.22 -14.29
N LEU A 216 4.03 28.96 -14.36
CA LEU A 216 3.38 27.88 -15.12
C LEU A 216 2.19 27.22 -14.38
N ARG A 217 1.85 27.65 -13.17
CA ARG A 217 0.78 27.03 -12.37
C ARG A 217 -0.59 27.19 -13.00
N LEU A 218 -0.94 28.42 -13.42
CA LEU A 218 -2.24 28.72 -14.03
C LEU A 218 -2.46 27.93 -15.34
N PRO A 219 -1.54 27.92 -16.32
CA PRO A 219 -1.73 27.14 -17.53
C PRO A 219 -1.76 25.62 -17.25
N ARG A 220 -0.94 25.10 -16.31
CA ARG A 220 -1.01 23.68 -15.91
C ARG A 220 -2.33 23.31 -15.25
N ALA A 221 -2.85 24.16 -14.36
CA ALA A 221 -4.14 23.93 -13.72
C ALA A 221 -5.29 23.97 -14.74
N PHE A 222 -5.21 24.83 -15.75
CA PHE A 222 -6.16 24.88 -16.86
C PHE A 222 -6.13 23.60 -17.71
N VAL A 223 -4.93 23.16 -18.12
CA VAL A 223 -4.73 21.87 -18.81
C VAL A 223 -5.26 20.70 -17.99
N GLY A 224 -4.95 20.65 -16.69
CA GLY A 224 -5.46 19.64 -15.77
C GLY A 224 -6.99 19.65 -15.65
N ARG A 225 -7.64 20.82 -15.74
CA ARG A 225 -9.11 20.93 -15.77
C ARG A 225 -9.70 20.33 -17.05
N ILE A 226 -9.11 20.60 -18.21
CA ILE A 226 -9.52 20.00 -19.49
C ILE A 226 -9.33 18.48 -19.45
N ALA A 227 -8.16 18.02 -19.00
CA ALA A 227 -7.85 16.60 -18.84
C ALA A 227 -8.85 15.91 -17.90
N ARG A 228 -9.26 16.57 -16.80
CA ARG A 228 -10.27 16.05 -15.86
C ARG A 228 -11.65 15.89 -16.50
N ILE A 229 -12.06 16.81 -17.37
CA ILE A 229 -13.35 16.71 -18.09
C ILE A 229 -13.32 15.50 -19.04
N LEU A 230 -12.24 15.35 -19.82
CA LEU A 230 -12.05 14.21 -20.70
C LEU A 230 -11.94 12.89 -19.94
N LEU A 231 -11.24 12.88 -18.80
CA LEU A 231 -11.13 11.70 -17.95
C LEU A 231 -12.49 11.26 -17.41
N ARG A 232 -13.32 12.21 -16.96
CA ARG A 232 -14.70 11.94 -16.49
C ARG A 232 -15.56 11.27 -17.58
N SER A 233 -15.45 11.69 -18.84
CA SER A 233 -16.20 11.05 -19.94
C SER A 233 -15.64 9.68 -20.32
N CYS A 234 -14.38 9.38 -19.98
CA CYS A 234 -13.75 8.09 -20.24
C CYS A 234 -14.04 7.03 -19.15
N ARG A 235 -14.29 7.42 -17.90
CA ARG A 235 -14.37 6.49 -16.73
C ARG A 235 -15.25 5.26 -16.94
N GLY A 236 -16.49 5.45 -17.38
CA GLY A 236 -17.44 4.34 -17.58
C GLY A 236 -16.93 3.34 -18.62
N HIS A 237 -16.45 3.85 -19.76
CA HIS A 237 -15.93 3.01 -20.84
C HIS A 237 -14.59 2.36 -20.52
N ALA A 238 -13.72 3.03 -19.76
CA ALA A 238 -12.49 2.44 -19.25
C ALA A 238 -12.80 1.27 -18.30
N ALA A 239 -13.74 1.43 -17.37
CA ALA A 239 -14.14 0.35 -16.47
C ALA A 239 -14.79 -0.82 -17.20
N GLU A 240 -15.60 -0.58 -18.23
CA GLU A 240 -16.16 -1.64 -19.08
C GLU A 240 -15.09 -2.33 -19.93
N MET A 241 -14.11 -1.58 -20.44
CA MET A 241 -12.98 -2.11 -21.20
C MET A 241 -12.16 -3.06 -20.33
N GLU A 242 -11.74 -2.63 -19.13
CA GLU A 242 -10.94 -3.44 -18.21
C GLU A 242 -11.70 -4.68 -17.72
N ARG A 243 -13.02 -4.57 -17.47
CA ARG A 243 -13.88 -5.74 -17.19
C ARG A 243 -13.90 -6.73 -18.36
N GLY A 244 -13.98 -6.24 -19.60
CA GLY A 244 -13.90 -7.08 -20.79
C GLY A 244 -12.55 -7.78 -20.93
N VAL A 245 -11.45 -7.08 -20.64
CA VAL A 245 -10.09 -7.65 -20.62
C VAL A 245 -9.98 -8.73 -19.55
N ALA A 246 -10.42 -8.44 -18.33
CA ALA A 246 -10.40 -9.41 -17.23
C ALA A 246 -11.25 -10.65 -17.55
N ALA A 247 -12.43 -10.48 -18.14
CA ALA A 247 -13.28 -11.59 -18.57
C ALA A 247 -12.58 -12.46 -19.64
N ALA A 248 -11.98 -11.85 -20.66
CA ALA A 248 -11.24 -12.57 -21.70
C ALA A 248 -10.03 -13.32 -21.13
N ALA A 249 -9.24 -12.65 -20.29
CA ALA A 249 -8.08 -13.25 -19.65
C ALA A 249 -8.48 -14.41 -18.72
N SER A 250 -9.58 -14.25 -17.97
CA SER A 250 -10.16 -15.30 -17.14
C SER A 250 -10.64 -16.51 -17.95
N THR A 251 -11.30 -16.30 -19.09
CA THR A 251 -11.72 -17.39 -19.99
C THR A 251 -10.52 -18.14 -20.56
N ARG A 252 -9.51 -17.41 -21.07
CA ARG A 252 -8.28 -18.04 -21.59
C ARG A 252 -7.56 -18.85 -20.52
N ALA A 253 -7.50 -18.33 -19.29
CA ALA A 253 -6.89 -19.02 -18.17
C ALA A 253 -7.62 -20.30 -17.74
N GLN A 254 -8.88 -20.54 -18.15
CA GLN A 254 -9.57 -21.81 -17.87
C GLN A 254 -8.86 -23.01 -18.53
N ALA A 255 -8.09 -22.78 -19.59
CA ALA A 255 -7.29 -23.82 -20.23
C ALA A 255 -6.11 -24.30 -19.36
N VAL A 256 -5.77 -23.58 -18.29
CA VAL A 256 -4.67 -23.91 -17.37
C VAL A 256 -5.24 -24.12 -15.97
N ASP A 257 -5.20 -25.36 -15.51
CA ASP A 257 -5.40 -25.76 -14.11
C ASP A 257 -6.65 -25.19 -13.42
N TYR A 258 -7.79 -25.29 -14.11
CA TYR A 258 -9.07 -24.78 -13.63
C TYR A 258 -9.42 -25.25 -12.20
N GLY A 259 -9.11 -26.51 -11.84
CA GLY A 259 -9.38 -27.04 -10.50
C GLY A 259 -8.56 -26.36 -9.39
N LEU A 260 -7.30 -26.01 -9.65
CA LEU A 260 -6.42 -25.33 -8.69
C LEU A 260 -6.75 -23.84 -8.56
N ARG A 261 -7.47 -23.26 -9.52
CA ARG A 261 -7.86 -21.85 -9.47
C ARG A 261 -8.81 -21.55 -8.31
N ILE A 262 -9.77 -22.44 -8.03
CA ILE A 262 -10.71 -22.27 -6.90
C ILE A 262 -9.92 -22.26 -5.59
N VAL A 263 -9.04 -23.26 -5.41
CA VAL A 263 -8.16 -23.35 -4.25
C VAL A 263 -7.29 -22.11 -4.11
N ALA A 264 -6.66 -21.66 -5.20
CA ALA A 264 -5.83 -20.46 -5.21
C ALA A 264 -6.61 -19.20 -4.78
N GLN A 265 -7.86 -19.03 -5.18
CA GLN A 265 -8.70 -17.89 -4.76
C GLN A 265 -9.05 -17.93 -3.27
N GLU A 266 -9.33 -19.12 -2.71
CA GLU A 266 -9.52 -19.28 -1.27
C GLU A 266 -8.24 -18.93 -0.50
N GLN A 267 -7.07 -19.32 -1.03
CA GLN A 267 -5.78 -18.98 -0.45
C GLN A 267 -5.46 -17.48 -0.50
N VAL A 268 -5.95 -16.74 -1.50
CA VAL A 268 -5.82 -15.27 -1.54
C VAL A 268 -6.57 -14.63 -0.38
N GLY A 269 -7.81 -15.05 -0.11
CA GLY A 269 -8.60 -14.51 1.00
C GLY A 269 -7.95 -14.78 2.36
N LEU A 270 -7.37 -15.98 2.52
CA LEU A 270 -6.62 -16.34 3.72
C LEU A 270 -5.33 -15.53 3.84
N ALA A 271 -4.55 -15.40 2.76
CA ALA A 271 -3.34 -14.57 2.72
C ALA A 271 -3.63 -13.13 3.14
N TYR A 272 -4.70 -12.54 2.62
CA TYR A 272 -5.12 -11.18 2.98
C TYR A 272 -5.44 -11.04 4.48
N ALA A 273 -6.19 -11.99 5.04
CA ALA A 273 -6.52 -11.98 6.47
C ALA A 273 -5.29 -12.13 7.38
N GLY A 274 -4.32 -12.97 6.98
CA GLY A 274 -3.05 -13.11 7.69
C GLY A 274 -2.18 -11.86 7.56
N TRP A 275 -2.08 -11.30 6.36
CA TRP A 275 -1.30 -10.10 6.06
C TRP A 275 -1.80 -8.90 6.85
N ASP A 276 -3.10 -8.62 6.84
CA ASP A 276 -3.70 -7.50 7.57
C ASP A 276 -3.42 -7.58 9.08
N ARG A 277 -3.59 -8.77 9.67
CA ARG A 277 -3.27 -9.01 11.09
C ARG A 277 -1.78 -8.82 11.36
N LEU A 278 -0.92 -9.35 10.51
CA LEU A 278 0.53 -9.20 10.65
C LEU A 278 0.94 -7.72 10.60
N LEU A 279 0.43 -6.97 9.63
CA LEU A 279 0.70 -5.53 9.50
C LEU A 279 0.23 -4.75 10.72
N THR A 280 -0.98 -5.01 11.19
CA THR A 280 -1.62 -4.22 12.26
C THR A 280 -1.16 -4.62 13.67
N ARG A 281 -0.91 -5.90 13.92
CA ARG A 281 -0.59 -6.44 15.26
C ARG A 281 0.90 -6.66 15.50
N VAL A 282 1.69 -6.82 14.45
CA VAL A 282 3.12 -7.17 14.56
C VAL A 282 3.99 -6.09 13.90
N ALA A 283 3.82 -5.80 12.62
CA ALA A 283 4.71 -4.86 11.93
C ALA A 283 4.59 -3.43 12.46
N LEU A 284 3.35 -2.94 12.69
CA LEU A 284 3.11 -1.57 13.15
C LEU A 284 3.76 -1.23 14.50
N PRO A 285 3.71 -2.08 15.54
CA PRO A 285 4.50 -1.88 16.76
C PRO A 285 6.00 -1.70 16.52
N ALA A 286 6.60 -2.52 15.65
CA ALA A 286 8.02 -2.39 15.33
C ALA A 286 8.31 -1.06 14.62
N TRP A 287 7.50 -0.71 13.61
CA TRP A 287 7.69 0.52 12.84
C TRP A 287 7.63 1.77 13.70
N ARG A 288 6.70 1.83 14.66
CA ARG A 288 6.60 2.95 15.63
C ARG A 288 7.84 3.09 16.52
N MET A 289 8.70 2.08 16.61
CA MET A 289 9.94 2.09 17.40
C MET A 289 11.20 2.29 16.56
N GLY A 290 11.06 2.66 15.29
CA GLY A 290 12.21 2.74 14.40
C GLY A 290 12.78 1.37 14.02
N ARG A 291 11.98 0.30 14.14
CA ARG A 291 12.37 -1.06 13.78
C ARG A 291 11.48 -1.58 12.66
N TRP A 292 11.96 -2.54 11.88
CA TRP A 292 11.13 -3.19 10.87
C TRP A 292 11.49 -4.67 10.76
N PRO A 293 10.51 -5.60 10.72
CA PRO A 293 10.82 -7.02 10.63
C PRO A 293 11.50 -7.35 9.30
N SER A 294 12.71 -7.93 9.31
CA SER A 294 13.44 -8.19 8.05
C SER A 294 12.86 -9.33 7.22
N GLN A 295 12.01 -10.16 7.82
CA GLN A 295 11.39 -11.33 7.17
C GLN A 295 9.87 -11.28 7.32
N LEU A 296 9.25 -10.21 6.82
CA LEU A 296 7.83 -9.93 6.99
C LEU A 296 6.97 -10.98 6.30
N ASP A 297 7.29 -11.38 5.08
CA ASP A 297 6.56 -12.41 4.33
C ASP A 297 6.70 -13.78 5.00
N ALA A 298 7.86 -14.11 5.57
CA ALA A 298 7.99 -15.30 6.41
C ALA A 298 7.08 -15.27 7.65
N GLY A 299 6.84 -14.08 8.22
CA GLY A 299 5.89 -13.87 9.30
C GLY A 299 4.44 -14.20 8.92
N VAL A 300 4.06 -14.03 7.65
CA VAL A 300 2.72 -14.39 7.14
C VAL A 300 2.47 -15.88 7.28
N VAL A 301 3.47 -16.70 6.96
CA VAL A 301 3.37 -18.16 7.07
C VAL A 301 3.10 -18.54 8.53
N SER A 302 3.85 -17.96 9.46
CA SER A 302 3.68 -18.19 10.90
C SER A 302 2.30 -17.76 11.40
N ALA A 303 1.83 -16.57 10.98
CA ALA A 303 0.50 -16.08 11.31
C ALA A 303 -0.62 -16.99 10.80
N LEU A 304 -0.51 -17.46 9.57
CA LEU A 304 -1.52 -18.32 8.98
C LEU A 304 -1.47 -19.76 9.51
N THR A 305 -0.29 -20.26 9.91
CA THR A 305 -0.15 -21.50 10.68
C THR A 305 -0.82 -21.38 12.04
N GLU A 306 -0.66 -20.25 12.72
CA GLU A 306 -1.35 -20.02 13.98
C GLU A 306 -2.87 -19.89 13.79
N LEU A 307 -3.33 -19.17 12.76
CA LEU A 307 -4.75 -19.04 12.42
C LEU A 307 -5.38 -20.40 12.13
N SER A 308 -4.72 -21.24 11.32
CA SER A 308 -5.20 -22.59 11.03
C SER A 308 -5.30 -23.46 12.28
N ARG A 309 -4.34 -23.36 13.21
CA ARG A 309 -4.38 -24.09 14.50
C ARG A 309 -5.56 -23.67 15.37
N ARG A 310 -5.87 -22.37 15.45
CA ARG A 310 -6.95 -21.85 16.32
C ARG A 310 -8.33 -22.10 15.75
N ASP A 311 -8.52 -21.79 14.48
CA ASP A 311 -9.83 -21.81 13.83
C ASP A 311 -10.13 -23.16 13.16
N ARG A 312 -9.22 -24.14 13.27
CA ARG A 312 -9.27 -25.44 12.56
C ARG A 312 -9.57 -25.25 11.07
N LEU A 313 -9.04 -24.18 10.48
CA LEU A 313 -9.23 -23.87 9.08
C LEU A 313 -8.50 -24.94 8.25
N ALA A 314 -9.31 -25.79 7.61
CA ALA A 314 -9.01 -26.81 6.61
C ALA A 314 -8.50 -28.19 7.09
N GLU A 315 -9.25 -29.23 6.70
CA GLU A 315 -8.69 -30.57 6.47
C GLU A 315 -7.55 -30.47 5.43
N GLY A 316 -6.38 -31.08 5.68
CA GLY A 316 -5.25 -31.08 4.74
C GLY A 316 -4.21 -29.96 4.89
N TYR A 317 -4.28 -29.14 5.94
CA TYR A 317 -3.30 -28.08 6.23
C TYR A 317 -1.85 -28.62 6.37
N ALA A 318 -1.67 -29.70 7.13
CA ALA A 318 -0.37 -30.30 7.39
C ALA A 318 0.26 -30.92 6.13
N SER A 319 -0.55 -31.52 5.24
CA SER A 319 -0.07 -32.02 3.95
C SER A 319 0.38 -30.89 3.03
N ARG A 320 -0.31 -29.75 3.05
CA ARG A 320 0.05 -28.56 2.25
C ARG A 320 1.39 -27.98 2.68
N LEU A 321 1.69 -27.90 3.98
CA LEU A 321 2.98 -27.39 4.47
C LEU A 321 4.20 -28.20 3.98
N GLY A 322 4.01 -29.48 3.62
CA GLY A 322 5.07 -30.32 3.05
C GLY A 322 5.33 -30.10 1.56
N GLU A 323 4.48 -29.36 0.86
CA GLU A 323 4.66 -29.05 -0.57
C GLU A 323 5.59 -27.86 -0.78
N ARG A 324 6.33 -27.85 -1.90
CA ARG A 324 7.28 -26.77 -2.26
C ARG A 324 6.56 -25.41 -2.27
N PRO A 325 6.88 -24.47 -1.36
CA PRO A 325 6.35 -23.10 -1.42
C PRO A 325 6.89 -22.37 -2.64
N ALA A 326 6.20 -21.31 -3.08
CA ALA A 326 6.60 -20.61 -4.28
C ALA A 326 7.80 -19.68 -4.09
N CYS A 327 8.16 -19.32 -2.85
CA CYS A 327 9.38 -18.58 -2.53
C CYS A 327 10.65 -19.39 -2.86
N ASP A 328 10.58 -20.73 -2.92
CA ASP A 328 11.66 -21.59 -3.40
C ASP A 328 11.97 -21.41 -4.91
N LEU A 329 11.19 -20.60 -5.64
CA LEU A 329 11.49 -20.20 -7.02
C LEU A 329 12.49 -19.02 -7.09
N LEU A 330 12.87 -18.47 -5.93
CA LEU A 330 13.86 -17.40 -5.77
C LEU A 330 15.20 -18.00 -5.33
N GLU A 331 16.31 -17.43 -5.79
CA GLU A 331 17.67 -17.82 -5.35
C GLU A 331 17.94 -17.36 -3.91
N GLU A 332 17.53 -16.13 -3.58
CA GLU A 332 17.71 -15.52 -2.27
C GLU A 332 16.36 -15.02 -1.72
N PRO A 333 15.48 -15.93 -1.23
CA PRO A 333 14.17 -15.53 -0.71
C PRO A 333 14.26 -14.49 0.41
N GLY A 334 15.25 -14.61 1.31
CA GLY A 334 15.44 -13.67 2.42
C GLY A 334 15.71 -12.23 1.98
N ALA A 335 16.52 -12.04 0.92
CA ALA A 335 16.81 -10.70 0.39
C ALA A 335 15.57 -10.08 -0.30
N ALA A 336 14.75 -10.91 -0.95
CA ALA A 336 13.49 -10.48 -1.54
C ALA A 336 12.45 -10.06 -0.47
N ASP A 337 12.35 -10.82 0.62
CA ASP A 337 11.49 -10.50 1.78
C ASP A 337 11.96 -9.20 2.44
N GLU A 338 13.26 -9.06 2.67
CA GLU A 338 13.86 -7.86 3.28
C GLU A 338 13.51 -6.59 2.47
N ALA A 339 13.69 -6.64 1.16
CA ALA A 339 13.35 -5.54 0.26
C ALA A 339 11.83 -5.26 0.22
N ALA A 340 10.99 -6.31 0.24
CA ALA A 340 9.54 -6.17 0.29
C ALA A 340 9.07 -5.57 1.63
N SER A 341 9.69 -5.96 2.74
CA SER A 341 9.40 -5.45 4.08
C SER A 341 9.75 -3.97 4.25
N LEU A 342 10.92 -3.54 3.76
CA LEU A 342 11.28 -2.12 3.70
C LEU A 342 10.27 -1.32 2.89
N LEU A 343 9.86 -1.85 1.72
CA LEU A 343 8.84 -1.22 0.90
C LEU A 343 7.48 -1.19 1.62
N ALA A 344 7.12 -2.23 2.39
CA ALA A 344 5.90 -2.29 3.18
C ALA A 344 5.89 -1.18 4.24
N ALA A 345 6.98 -1.03 4.98
CA ALA A 345 7.10 0.02 5.98
C ALA A 345 6.99 1.42 5.36
N ARG A 346 7.59 1.63 4.18
CA ARG A 346 7.45 2.89 3.45
C ARG A 346 6.01 3.16 3.03
N LEU A 347 5.33 2.17 2.45
CA LEU A 347 3.97 2.33 1.90
C LEU A 347 2.90 2.45 2.99
N PHE A 348 3.01 1.67 4.06
CA PHE A 348 1.97 1.55 5.08
C PHE A 348 2.22 2.39 6.34
N HIS A 349 3.48 2.74 6.63
CA HIS A 349 3.85 3.56 7.79
C HIS A 349 4.47 4.92 7.42
N GLY A 350 5.00 5.07 6.19
CA GLY A 350 5.79 6.24 5.83
C GLY A 350 7.22 6.19 6.37
N GLY A 351 7.75 4.98 6.62
CA GLY A 351 9.12 4.78 7.06
C GLY A 351 10.17 5.17 5.99
N PRO A 352 11.44 5.37 6.40
CA PRO A 352 12.54 5.67 5.48
C PRO A 352 12.72 4.61 4.39
N ALA A 353 13.25 5.02 3.24
CA ALA A 353 13.54 4.11 2.13
C ALA A 353 14.75 3.20 2.37
N GLU A 354 15.68 3.62 3.23
CA GLU A 354 16.92 2.90 3.55
C GLU A 354 17.06 2.69 5.05
N THR A 355 17.86 1.69 5.43
CA THR A 355 18.23 1.44 6.82
C THR A 355 19.10 2.55 7.38
N GLY A 356 18.99 2.80 8.67
CA GLY A 356 19.72 3.85 9.37
C GLY A 356 19.84 3.57 10.86
N PRO A 357 20.56 4.44 11.61
CA PRO A 357 20.76 4.27 13.06
C PRO A 357 19.44 4.24 13.84
N ASP A 358 18.46 5.03 13.39
CA ASP A 358 17.12 5.11 13.99
C ASP A 358 16.07 4.29 13.20
N TRP A 359 16.52 3.50 12.21
CA TRP A 359 15.67 2.67 11.35
C TRP A 359 16.35 1.34 11.02
N ALA A 360 16.25 0.37 11.93
CA ALA A 360 17.04 -0.86 11.87
C ALA A 360 16.17 -2.12 11.70
N PRO A 361 16.66 -3.14 10.98
CA PRO A 361 15.96 -4.42 10.89
C PRO A 361 15.85 -5.08 12.27
N VAL A 362 14.84 -5.92 12.44
CA VAL A 362 14.68 -6.83 13.58
C VAL A 362 14.33 -8.23 13.07
N ASP A 363 15.01 -9.24 13.58
CA ASP A 363 14.67 -10.63 13.31
C ASP A 363 13.59 -11.15 14.28
N TRP A 364 12.94 -12.26 13.94
CA TRP A 364 11.85 -12.80 14.75
C TRP A 364 12.28 -13.36 16.11
N GLN A 365 13.55 -13.72 16.31
CA GLN A 365 14.09 -14.17 17.59
C GLN A 365 14.33 -12.98 18.53
N GLN A 366 14.74 -11.85 18.00
CA GLN A 366 14.99 -10.59 18.71
C GLN A 366 13.72 -9.75 18.91
N TYR A 367 12.68 -9.98 18.11
CA TYR A 367 11.44 -9.21 18.12
C TYR A 367 10.81 -9.06 19.53
N PRO A 368 10.71 -10.12 20.37
CA PRO A 368 10.15 -9.98 21.72
C PRO A 368 10.92 -8.99 22.60
N ASP A 369 12.25 -9.02 22.57
CA ASP A 369 13.07 -8.15 23.41
C ASP A 369 13.17 -6.73 22.82
N GLU A 370 13.36 -6.61 21.51
CA GLU A 370 13.58 -5.32 20.86
C GLU A 370 12.32 -4.53 20.58
N VAL A 371 11.17 -5.18 20.48
CA VAL A 371 9.88 -4.52 20.17
C VAL A 371 8.90 -4.70 21.32
N VAL A 372 8.64 -5.94 21.77
CA VAL A 372 7.56 -6.19 22.75
C VAL A 372 7.90 -5.62 24.12
N ASP A 373 9.06 -5.95 24.69
CA ASP A 373 9.47 -5.38 25.98
C ASP A 373 9.58 -3.86 25.88
N ARG A 374 10.28 -3.33 24.87
CA ARG A 374 10.37 -1.87 24.65
C ARG A 374 9.01 -1.18 24.54
N LYS A 375 8.01 -1.82 23.92
CA LYS A 375 6.62 -1.33 23.86
C LYS A 375 6.08 -1.13 25.25
N TRP A 376 6.09 -2.21 26.03
CA TRP A 376 5.48 -2.22 27.34
C TRP A 376 6.17 -1.23 28.27
N ARG A 377 7.50 -1.16 28.23
CA ARG A 377 8.30 -0.21 29.03
C ARG A 377 7.97 1.24 28.66
N SER A 378 7.87 1.55 27.37
CA SER A 378 7.53 2.90 26.89
C SER A 378 6.10 3.31 27.26
N GLU A 379 5.14 2.41 27.13
CA GLU A 379 3.73 2.63 27.53
C GLU A 379 3.61 2.80 29.05
N ALA A 380 4.25 1.93 29.83
CA ALA A 380 4.28 2.04 31.29
C ALA A 380 5.02 3.32 31.76
N ALA A 381 6.10 3.73 31.10
CA ALA A 381 6.78 4.99 31.37
C ALA A 381 5.86 6.19 31.11
N ARG A 382 5.10 6.17 30.01
CA ARG A 382 4.11 7.22 29.70
C ARG A 382 3.03 7.28 30.77
N LEU A 383 2.48 6.13 31.17
CA LEU A 383 1.47 6.04 32.23
C LEU A 383 1.94 6.74 33.50
N HIS A 384 3.15 6.44 33.96
CA HIS A 384 3.70 7.09 35.15
C HIS A 384 4.00 8.58 34.96
N ARG A 385 4.48 9.03 33.79
CA ARG A 385 4.64 10.46 33.49
C ARG A 385 3.32 11.23 33.58
N VAL A 386 2.21 10.63 33.14
CA VAL A 386 0.87 11.23 33.25
C VAL A 386 0.43 11.29 34.71
N LEU A 387 0.60 10.20 35.48
CA LEU A 387 0.31 10.20 36.93
C LEU A 387 1.13 11.25 37.70
N ASP A 388 2.40 11.44 37.33
CA ASP A 388 3.25 12.48 37.90
C ASP A 388 2.75 13.89 37.56
N THR A 389 2.28 14.10 36.33
CA THR A 389 1.70 15.38 35.89
C THR A 389 0.39 15.70 36.62
N MET A 390 -0.41 14.68 36.93
CA MET A 390 -1.63 14.78 37.72
C MET A 390 -1.36 14.98 39.22
N GLY A 391 -0.10 14.87 39.67
CA GLY A 391 0.25 15.01 41.08
C GLY A 391 -0.16 13.82 41.95
N VAL A 392 -0.40 12.65 41.35
CA VAL A 392 -0.77 11.43 42.09
C VAL A 392 0.44 11.00 42.95
N PRO A 393 0.29 10.85 44.27
CA PRO A 393 1.42 10.50 45.13
C PRO A 393 2.01 9.12 44.79
N PRO A 394 3.29 8.88 45.05
CA PRO A 394 3.87 7.54 44.93
C PRO A 394 3.22 6.61 45.96
N ALA A 395 3.12 5.32 45.64
CA ALA A 395 2.65 4.32 46.60
C ALA A 395 3.52 4.35 47.87
N ALA A 396 2.90 4.16 49.04
CA ALA A 396 3.47 4.41 50.35
C ALA A 396 4.78 3.63 50.66
N ALA A 397 5.13 2.64 49.85
CA ALA A 397 6.23 1.71 50.10
C ALA A 397 7.59 2.06 49.44
N VAL A 398 7.65 2.89 48.39
CA VAL A 398 8.91 3.10 47.62
C VAL A 398 8.99 4.52 47.04
N GLY A 399 9.94 5.33 47.55
CA GLY A 399 10.07 6.76 47.25
C GLY A 399 10.26 7.12 45.77
N GLY A 400 9.16 7.50 45.09
CA GLY A 400 9.17 8.10 43.75
C GLY A 400 9.46 7.12 42.60
N VAL A 401 9.56 5.82 42.87
CA VAL A 401 9.88 4.81 41.84
C VAL A 401 8.58 4.24 41.25
N PRO A 402 8.53 3.94 39.93
CA PRO A 402 7.36 3.34 39.30
C PRO A 402 7.02 1.97 39.86
N THR A 403 5.78 1.78 40.33
CA THR A 403 5.26 0.52 40.86
C THR A 403 3.85 0.27 40.33
N LEU A 404 3.49 -1.01 40.15
CA LEU A 404 2.14 -1.39 39.71
C LEU A 404 1.10 -1.07 40.80
N ALA A 405 1.48 -1.16 42.08
CA ALA A 405 0.61 -0.79 43.20
C ALA A 405 0.08 0.65 43.08
N ARG A 406 0.92 1.61 42.68
CA ARG A 406 0.52 3.01 42.50
C ARG A 406 -0.59 3.18 41.46
N VAL A 407 -0.52 2.43 40.35
CA VAL A 407 -1.52 2.48 39.27
C VAL A 407 -2.83 1.89 39.75
N VAL A 408 -2.79 0.72 40.40
CA VAL A 408 -3.99 0.04 40.91
C VAL A 408 -4.67 0.89 41.99
N GLU A 409 -3.91 1.41 42.96
CA GLU A 409 -4.44 2.27 44.04
C GLU A 409 -5.12 3.53 43.48
N HIS A 410 -4.56 4.14 42.43
CA HIS A 410 -5.15 5.32 41.80
C HIS A 410 -6.48 5.01 41.10
N LEU A 411 -6.56 3.89 40.38
CA LEU A 411 -7.75 3.47 39.65
C LEU A 411 -8.88 3.01 40.58
N GLU A 412 -8.55 2.44 41.74
CA GLU A 412 -9.55 2.08 42.77
C GLU A 412 -10.07 3.28 43.56
N ALA A 413 -9.29 4.36 43.68
CA ALA A 413 -9.56 5.45 44.62
C ALA A 413 -10.60 6.49 44.15
N GLY A 414 -11.08 6.45 42.90
CA GLY A 414 -11.86 7.58 42.36
C GLY A 414 -12.97 7.24 41.37
N GLU A 415 -14.18 7.70 41.67
CA GLU A 415 -15.23 7.96 40.67
C GLU A 415 -14.72 9.04 39.69
N GLY A 416 -14.21 8.63 38.53
CA GLY A 416 -13.70 9.52 37.46
C GLY A 416 -12.17 9.60 37.29
N GLY A 417 -11.38 8.93 38.15
CA GLY A 417 -9.91 8.92 38.02
C GLY A 417 -9.40 8.20 36.76
N GLY A 418 -10.09 7.14 36.34
CA GLY A 418 -9.83 6.43 35.09
C GLY A 418 -10.04 7.31 33.86
N ASP A 419 -11.10 8.12 33.83
CA ASP A 419 -11.39 9.02 32.70
C ASP A 419 -10.37 10.13 32.56
N GLU A 420 -9.93 10.73 33.67
CA GLU A 420 -8.89 11.77 33.66
C GLU A 420 -7.54 11.20 33.19
N LEU A 421 -7.17 10.01 33.69
CA LEU A 421 -5.97 9.32 33.27
C LEU A 421 -6.01 8.91 31.79
N ALA A 422 -7.16 8.41 31.32
CA ALA A 422 -7.39 8.08 29.91
C ALA A 422 -7.26 9.32 29.00
N ALA A 423 -7.79 10.48 29.43
CA ALA A 423 -7.64 11.74 28.73
C ALA A 423 -6.18 12.22 28.71
N GLY A 424 -5.47 12.11 29.84
CA GLY A 424 -4.06 12.44 29.95
C GLY A 424 -3.16 11.58 29.05
N ILE A 425 -3.40 10.27 29.00
CA ILE A 425 -2.71 9.34 28.10
C ILE A 425 -3.00 9.69 26.64
N SER A 426 -4.27 9.92 26.30
CA SER A 426 -4.67 10.29 24.94
C SER A 426 -3.96 11.57 24.47
N ALA A 427 -3.88 12.59 25.34
CA ALA A 427 -3.15 13.83 25.08
C ALA A 427 -1.64 13.63 24.98
N ALA A 428 -1.05 12.70 25.74
CA ALA A 428 0.36 12.36 25.64
C ALA A 428 0.68 11.63 24.32
N VAL A 429 -0.14 10.66 23.91
CA VAL A 429 0.00 9.95 22.63
C VAL A 429 -0.14 10.91 21.46
N ALA A 430 -1.16 11.77 21.45
CA ALA A 430 -1.38 12.74 20.38
C ALA A 430 -0.21 13.73 20.22
N ARG A 431 0.46 14.11 21.31
CA ARG A 431 1.66 14.96 21.26
C ARG A 431 2.84 14.24 20.61
N GLU A 432 3.12 13.01 21.02
CA GLU A 432 4.23 12.24 20.43
C GLU A 432 3.99 11.89 18.96
N GLU A 433 2.75 11.58 18.57
CA GLU A 433 2.40 11.39 17.15
C GLU A 433 2.61 12.67 16.33
N ALA A 434 2.27 13.84 16.88
CA ALA A 434 2.51 15.12 16.22
C ALA A 434 4.02 15.46 16.11
N GLU A 435 4.81 15.12 17.12
CA GLU A 435 6.27 15.29 17.11
C GLU A 435 6.94 14.37 16.06
N ALA A 436 6.54 13.11 15.99
CA ALA A 436 7.03 12.15 15.01
C ALA A 436 6.71 12.56 13.55
N GLN A 437 5.55 13.18 13.33
CA GLN A 437 5.19 13.74 12.01
C GLN A 437 6.02 15.00 11.65
N GLY A 438 6.48 15.77 12.65
CA GLY A 438 7.28 16.98 12.45
C GLY A 438 8.75 16.73 12.09
N THR A 439 9.34 15.66 12.59
CA THR A 439 10.73 15.24 12.28
C THR A 439 10.87 14.61 10.89
N GLY A 440 9.86 13.88 10.41
CA GLY A 440 9.84 13.34 9.03
C GLY A 440 9.85 14.42 7.93
N ALA A 441 9.33 15.62 8.22
CA ALA A 441 9.32 16.73 7.26
C ALA A 441 10.63 17.54 7.19
N THR A 442 11.51 17.42 8.19
CA THR A 442 12.71 18.27 8.34
C THR A 442 14.02 17.54 7.99
N GLY A 443 14.03 16.21 7.86
CA GLY A 443 15.20 15.41 7.46
C GLY A 443 15.52 15.40 5.96
N ALA A 444 14.72 16.04 5.10
CA ALA A 444 14.93 16.07 3.65
C ALA A 444 16.06 17.04 3.23
N ALA A 445 17.31 16.67 3.52
CA ALA A 445 18.46 17.22 2.80
C ALA A 445 18.35 16.77 1.32
N ALA A 446 18.45 17.73 0.39
CA ALA A 446 18.31 17.47 -1.03
C ALA A 446 19.38 16.47 -1.53
N PRO A 447 19.01 15.36 -2.19
CA PRO A 447 19.99 14.43 -2.71
C PRO A 447 20.66 14.99 -3.98
N ALA A 448 21.95 14.68 -4.14
CA ALA A 448 22.71 14.92 -5.36
C ALA A 448 22.20 14.03 -6.51
N PRO A 449 22.35 14.43 -7.79
CA PRO A 449 21.76 13.69 -8.90
C PRO A 449 22.60 12.44 -9.24
N GLY A 450 22.09 11.26 -8.92
CA GLY A 450 22.68 9.97 -9.31
C GLY A 450 21.73 8.79 -9.10
N ASP A 451 21.32 8.18 -10.21
CA ASP A 451 20.83 6.80 -10.46
C ASP A 451 19.85 6.07 -9.51
N ASP A 452 19.21 6.74 -8.55
CA ASP A 452 18.16 6.10 -7.76
C ASP A 452 16.76 6.29 -8.39
N LEU A 453 16.21 5.21 -8.95
CA LEU A 453 14.86 5.17 -9.54
C LEU A 453 13.76 5.42 -8.49
N LEU A 454 14.05 5.25 -7.20
CA LEU A 454 13.11 5.45 -6.09
C LEU A 454 13.11 6.91 -5.57
N ALA A 455 14.20 7.66 -5.77
CA ALA A 455 14.33 9.09 -5.45
C ALA A 455 13.50 10.00 -6.39
N LEU A 456 13.02 9.46 -7.51
CA LEU A 456 12.18 10.15 -8.50
C LEU A 456 10.74 10.45 -8.03
N TRP A 457 10.33 9.97 -6.84
CA TRP A 457 8.93 9.97 -6.40
C TRP A 457 8.50 11.10 -5.46
N GLY A 458 9.36 12.10 -5.22
CA GLY A 458 9.00 13.27 -4.39
C GLY A 458 8.97 12.95 -2.89
N PRO A 459 8.60 13.94 -2.02
CA PRO A 459 8.59 13.73 -0.57
C PRO A 459 7.63 12.60 -0.22
N ASP A 460 8.04 11.75 0.73
CA ASP A 460 7.45 10.44 0.99
C ASP A 460 5.92 10.47 1.03
N PRO A 461 5.26 9.46 0.42
CA PRO A 461 3.82 9.34 0.50
C PRO A 461 3.47 9.12 1.98
N LEU A 462 2.96 10.16 2.64
CA LEU A 462 2.26 10.00 3.90
C LEU A 462 1.17 8.93 3.68
N PRO A 463 1.04 7.92 4.56
CA PRO A 463 0.00 6.92 4.41
C PRO A 463 -1.35 7.63 4.33
N LEU A 464 -2.08 7.41 3.22
CA LEU A 464 -3.34 8.11 2.95
C LEU A 464 -4.43 7.77 3.98
N PHE A 465 -4.26 6.65 4.71
CA PHE A 465 -5.10 6.21 5.82
C PHE A 465 -4.23 5.55 6.91
N PRO A 466 -4.51 5.82 8.20
CA PRO A 466 -3.85 5.10 9.29
C PRO A 466 -4.27 3.63 9.26
N LEU A 467 -3.32 2.71 9.49
CA LEU A 467 -3.57 1.26 9.55
C LEU A 467 -4.51 0.84 10.68
N GLN A 468 -4.69 1.70 11.69
CA GLN A 468 -5.63 1.45 12.78
C GLN A 468 -6.60 2.63 12.90
N PRO A 469 -7.89 2.37 13.20
CA PRO A 469 -8.82 3.43 13.56
C PRO A 469 -8.34 4.15 14.83
N PRO A 470 -8.72 5.42 15.04
CA PRO A 470 -8.40 6.15 16.25
C PRO A 470 -8.99 5.41 17.46
N ARG A 471 -8.12 5.09 18.43
CA ARG A 471 -8.50 4.36 19.64
C ARG A 471 -9.23 5.25 20.63
N THR A 472 -10.13 4.66 21.39
CA THR A 472 -10.80 5.38 22.49
C THR A 472 -9.83 5.59 23.66
N GLY A 473 -10.12 6.58 24.52
CA GLY A 473 -9.29 6.81 25.71
C GLY A 473 -9.22 5.59 26.63
N THR A 474 -10.33 4.87 26.78
CA THR A 474 -10.42 3.63 27.58
C THR A 474 -9.57 2.51 27.00
N GLU A 475 -9.57 2.31 25.68
CA GLU A 475 -8.70 1.33 25.01
C GLU A 475 -7.22 1.67 25.22
N LEU A 476 -6.86 2.95 25.11
CA LEU A 476 -5.48 3.38 25.37
C LEU A 476 -5.11 3.14 26.83
N LEU A 477 -5.96 3.50 27.79
CA LEU A 477 -5.70 3.24 29.20
C LEU A 477 -5.53 1.74 29.48
N ALA A 478 -6.38 0.89 28.91
CA ALA A 478 -6.28 -0.57 29.04
C ALA A 478 -4.94 -1.11 28.52
N ASP A 479 -4.49 -0.65 27.35
CA ASP A 479 -3.17 -1.02 26.81
C ASP A 479 -2.03 -0.59 27.74
N HIS A 480 -2.10 0.61 28.32
CA HIS A 480 -1.05 1.14 29.19
C HIS A 480 -1.00 0.43 30.56
N VAL A 481 -2.17 0.10 31.12
CA VAL A 481 -2.26 -0.69 32.36
C VAL A 481 -1.78 -2.12 32.11
N ALA A 482 -2.20 -2.75 31.01
CA ALA A 482 -1.72 -4.08 30.63
C ALA A 482 -0.20 -4.10 30.41
N ALA A 483 0.37 -3.08 29.76
CA ALA A 483 1.80 -2.90 29.61
C ALA A 483 2.52 -2.82 30.96
N MET A 484 1.99 -2.07 31.93
CA MET A 484 2.55 -1.98 33.29
C MET A 484 2.48 -3.32 34.03
N VAL A 485 1.39 -4.07 33.87
CA VAL A 485 1.24 -5.42 34.42
C VAL A 485 2.27 -6.38 33.81
N CYS A 486 2.44 -6.37 32.48
CA CYS A 486 3.44 -7.18 31.79
C CYS A 486 4.87 -6.84 32.25
N CYS A 487 5.20 -5.56 32.38
CA CYS A 487 6.49 -5.10 32.90
C CYS A 487 6.75 -5.63 34.32
N ALA A 488 5.76 -5.54 35.20
CA ALA A 488 5.86 -6.06 36.57
C ALA A 488 6.02 -7.59 36.59
N ALA A 489 5.31 -8.32 35.73
CA ALA A 489 5.42 -9.76 35.62
C ALA A 489 6.82 -10.19 35.16
N VAL A 490 7.39 -9.52 34.15
CA VAL A 490 8.75 -9.76 33.68
C VAL A 490 9.78 -9.50 34.79
N ASP A 491 9.65 -8.38 35.50
CA ASP A 491 10.64 -7.97 36.51
C ASP A 491 10.57 -8.77 37.82
N THR A 492 9.40 -9.30 38.16
CA THR A 492 9.15 -9.82 39.52
C THR A 492 8.75 -11.28 39.60
N ALA A 493 8.23 -11.86 38.50
CA ALA A 493 7.66 -13.21 38.45
C ALA A 493 8.37 -14.13 37.43
N GLY A 494 9.41 -13.66 36.73
CA GLY A 494 10.13 -14.47 35.74
C GLY A 494 9.35 -14.71 34.45
N ALA A 495 8.33 -13.89 34.17
CA ALA A 495 7.67 -13.89 32.87
C ALA A 495 8.61 -13.35 31.78
N ALA A 496 8.31 -13.62 30.53
CA ALA A 496 9.08 -13.15 29.39
C ALA A 496 8.17 -12.45 28.35
N PRO A 497 8.69 -11.44 27.63
CA PRO A 497 8.04 -10.95 26.44
C PRO A 497 7.99 -12.06 25.38
N GLY A 498 6.92 -12.07 24.60
CA GLY A 498 6.72 -13.02 23.51
C GLY A 498 5.90 -12.41 22.39
N LEU A 499 5.77 -13.17 21.30
CA LEU A 499 4.99 -12.80 20.13
C LEU A 499 3.91 -13.84 19.88
N ASP A 500 2.69 -13.36 19.73
CA ASP A 500 1.56 -14.08 19.18
C ASP A 500 1.30 -13.55 17.76
N TRP A 501 1.27 -14.42 16.76
CA TRP A 501 1.21 -13.93 15.37
C TRP A 501 -0.15 -13.33 14.99
N LEU A 502 -1.20 -13.59 15.78
CA LEU A 502 -2.54 -13.09 15.53
C LEU A 502 -2.91 -11.91 16.42
N ASP A 503 -2.43 -11.93 17.66
CA ASP A 503 -2.76 -10.93 18.68
C ASP A 503 -1.64 -9.91 18.91
N GLY A 504 -0.41 -10.20 18.47
CA GLY A 504 0.76 -9.34 18.57
C GLY A 504 1.56 -9.58 19.88
N PRO A 505 2.03 -8.51 20.56
CA PRO A 505 2.73 -8.62 21.84
C PRO A 505 2.02 -9.53 22.85
N ALA A 506 2.72 -10.51 23.42
CA ALA A 506 2.15 -11.50 24.34
C ALA A 506 3.06 -11.76 25.54
N LEU A 507 2.45 -11.99 26.71
CA LEU A 507 3.16 -12.37 27.93
C LEU A 507 3.31 -13.89 28.00
N LEU A 508 4.54 -14.37 28.19
CA LEU A 508 4.85 -15.78 28.41
C LEU A 508 5.15 -16.03 29.89
N VAL A 509 4.48 -17.01 30.48
CA VAL A 509 4.74 -17.50 31.85
C VAL A 509 5.04 -18.98 31.75
N ASP A 510 6.21 -19.40 32.24
CA ASP A 510 6.73 -20.77 32.09
C ASP A 510 6.78 -21.25 30.62
N GLY A 511 6.97 -20.32 29.68
CA GLY A 511 7.00 -20.59 28.23
C GLY A 511 5.64 -20.65 27.55
N GLU A 512 4.53 -20.55 28.31
CA GLU A 512 3.17 -20.60 27.79
C GLU A 512 2.53 -19.20 27.75
N ARG A 513 1.73 -18.94 26.71
CA ARG A 513 1.05 -17.65 26.56
C ARG A 513 -0.07 -17.47 27.59
N ARG A 514 -0.09 -16.30 28.24
CA ARG A 514 -1.21 -15.86 29.10
C ARG A 514 -2.10 -14.86 28.36
N ALA A 515 -3.30 -15.29 27.98
CA ALA A 515 -4.29 -14.48 27.26
C ALA A 515 -5.45 -13.96 28.14
N ASP A 516 -5.46 -14.33 29.42
CA ASP A 516 -6.54 -14.07 30.38
C ASP A 516 -6.46 -12.70 31.08
N LEU A 517 -5.49 -11.85 30.71
CA LEU A 517 -5.23 -10.55 31.36
C LEU A 517 -6.26 -9.45 31.00
N GLY A 518 -6.85 -9.50 29.81
CA GLY A 518 -7.68 -8.40 29.31
C GLY A 518 -8.92 -8.12 30.17
N SER A 519 -9.66 -9.16 30.56
CA SER A 519 -10.87 -9.00 31.38
C SER A 519 -10.58 -8.44 32.80
N PRO A 520 -9.56 -8.92 33.52
CA PRO A 520 -9.14 -8.30 34.78
C PRO A 520 -8.74 -6.83 34.68
N VAL A 521 -8.07 -6.42 33.59
CA VAL A 521 -7.67 -5.02 33.37
C VAL A 521 -8.89 -4.14 33.08
N LEU A 522 -9.83 -4.63 32.27
CA LEU A 522 -11.07 -3.90 31.98
C LEU A 522 -11.92 -3.70 33.24
N SER A 523 -12.06 -4.72 34.09
CA SER A 523 -12.81 -4.59 35.36
C SER A 523 -12.20 -3.54 36.29
N LEU A 524 -10.87 -3.41 36.33
CA LEU A 524 -10.21 -2.34 37.07
C LEU A 524 -10.51 -0.95 36.47
N ILE A 525 -10.56 -0.82 35.15
CA ILE A 525 -10.71 0.48 34.48
C ILE A 525 -12.16 0.96 34.46
N GLU A 526 -13.10 0.05 34.17
CA GLU A 526 -14.52 0.37 34.01
C GLU A 526 -15.26 0.37 35.35
N ASP A 527 -14.97 -0.60 36.22
CA ASP A 527 -15.70 -0.79 37.48
C ASP A 527 -14.92 -0.32 38.72
N GLY A 528 -13.63 0.01 38.56
CA GLY A 528 -12.73 0.26 39.69
C GLY A 528 -12.44 -0.99 40.54
N ASP A 529 -12.81 -2.19 40.06
CA ASP A 529 -12.64 -3.45 40.79
C ASP A 529 -11.28 -4.08 40.49
N ALA A 530 -10.32 -3.94 41.41
CA ALA A 530 -9.02 -4.61 41.28
C ALA A 530 -9.04 -6.09 41.70
N GLY A 531 -10.13 -6.61 42.26
CA GLY A 531 -10.22 -7.99 42.76
C GLY A 531 -9.79 -9.04 41.73
N PRO A 532 -10.37 -9.03 40.51
CA PRO A 532 -9.97 -9.92 39.42
C PRO A 532 -8.49 -9.78 39.06
N LEU A 533 -7.97 -8.55 38.99
CA LEU A 533 -6.57 -8.30 38.64
C LEU A 533 -5.62 -8.79 39.74
N ARG A 534 -5.90 -8.54 41.02
CA ARG A 534 -5.08 -9.03 42.14
C ARG A 534 -5.05 -10.56 42.20
N SER A 535 -6.20 -11.21 41.94
CA SER A 535 -6.27 -12.67 41.84
C SER A 535 -5.39 -13.21 40.72
N TRP A 536 -5.46 -12.58 39.54
CA TRP A 536 -4.60 -12.93 38.40
C TRP A 536 -3.12 -12.73 38.73
N LEU A 537 -2.74 -11.57 39.30
CA LEU A 537 -1.36 -11.24 39.69
C LEU A 537 -0.81 -12.25 40.70
N ALA A 538 -1.61 -12.64 41.70
CA ALA A 538 -1.22 -13.65 42.67
C ALA A 538 -1.02 -15.03 42.03
N SER A 539 -1.83 -15.41 41.04
CA SER A 539 -1.68 -16.67 40.31
C SER A 539 -0.37 -16.76 39.52
N VAL A 540 0.14 -15.63 39.03
CA VAL A 540 1.40 -15.53 38.29
C VAL A 540 2.59 -15.29 39.24
N GLY A 541 2.35 -14.81 40.46
CA GLY A 541 3.40 -14.47 41.44
C GLY A 541 3.98 -13.06 41.28
N VAL A 542 3.23 -12.14 40.67
CA VAL A 542 3.67 -10.75 40.44
C VAL A 542 3.66 -9.96 41.75
N ARG A 543 4.75 -9.25 42.03
CA ARG A 543 4.88 -8.38 43.21
C ARG A 543 4.63 -6.92 42.84
N THR A 544 3.46 -6.40 43.20
CA THR A 544 3.00 -5.05 42.81
C THR A 544 3.75 -3.92 43.50
N ASP A 545 4.34 -4.19 44.67
CA ASP A 545 5.10 -3.25 45.51
C ASP A 545 6.53 -3.03 45.01
N LYS A 546 7.04 -3.91 44.15
CA LYS A 546 8.41 -3.84 43.66
C LYS A 546 8.56 -2.80 42.55
N PRO A 547 9.72 -2.11 42.52
CA PRO A 547 10.01 -1.15 41.47
C PRO A 547 10.12 -1.87 40.12
N VAL A 548 9.50 -1.27 39.11
CA VAL A 548 9.53 -1.76 37.73
C VAL A 548 10.53 -0.93 36.93
N ARG A 549 11.39 -1.58 36.15
CA ARG A 549 12.34 -0.89 35.27
C ARG A 549 11.58 -0.39 34.05
N LEU A 550 11.68 0.89 33.70
CA LEU A 550 10.92 1.48 32.59
C LEU A 550 11.82 2.07 31.48
N VAL A 551 13.14 1.94 31.63
CA VAL A 551 14.17 2.40 30.68
C VAL A 551 15.32 1.42 30.65
#